data_AF-A0A7V3H3I2-F1
#
_entry.id   AF-A0A7V3H3I2-F1
#
_cell.length_a   1.000
_cell.length_b   1.000
_cell.length_c   1.000
_cell.angle_alpha   90.00
_cell.angle_beta   90.00
_cell.angle_gamma   90.00
#
_symmetry.space_group_name_H-M   'P 1'
#
loop_
_entity.id
_entity.type
_entity.pdbx_description
1 polymer ?
#
loop_
_entity_poly.entity_id
_entity_poly.type
_entity_poly.pdbx_seq_one_letter_code
_entity_poly.pdbx_strand_id
1 'polypeptide(L)' 'VLHLARTVCRRAERRMVALGATAAVAPLLLTYINRLSDLLFVLARRASRRDGCEEIPW' A
#
# COMPACT_ATOMS: atom_id res chain seq x y z
N VAL A 1 7.91 -7.41 -7.23
CA VAL A 1 8.37 -6.46 -6.18
C VAL A 1 7.27 -5.52 -5.67
N LEU A 2 6.44 -4.92 -6.54
CA LEU A 2 5.44 -3.92 -6.13
C LEU A 2 4.32 -4.48 -5.22
N HIS A 3 3.90 -5.73 -5.41
CA HIS A 3 2.97 -6.39 -4.48
C HIS A 3 3.55 -6.52 -3.06
N LEU A 4 4.85 -6.78 -2.92
CA LEU A 4 5.53 -6.81 -1.62
C LEU A 4 5.58 -5.41 -1.00
N ALA A 5 5.86 -4.37 -1.78
CA ALA A 5 5.81 -2.99 -1.28
C ALA A 5 4.41 -2.63 -0.74
N ARG A 6 3.34 -3.09 -1.40
CA ARG A 6 1.96 -2.91 -0.92
C ARG A 6 1.72 -3.60 0.43
N THR A 7 2.21 -4.82 0.64
CA THR A 7 2.04 -5.51 1.94
C THR A 7 2.81 -4.80 3.06
N VAL A 8 4.00 -4.27 2.76
CA VAL A 8 4.76 -3.44 3.71
C VAL A 8 4.02 -2.14 4.05
N CYS A 9 3.44 -1.45 3.07
CA CYS A 9 2.64 -0.23 3.32
C CYS A 9 1.42 -0.52 4.21
N ARG A 10 0.67 -1.60 3.93
CA ARG A 10 -0.47 -2.02 4.76
C ARG A 10 -0.04 -2.38 6.19
N ARG A 11 1.16 -2.95 6.37
CA ARG A 11 1.73 -3.21 7.69
C ARG A 11 2.11 -1.93 8.42
N ALA A 12 2.67 -0.95 7.71
CA ALA A 12 2.99 0.37 8.27
C ALA A 12 1.71 1.10 8.71
N GLU A 13 0.66 1.10 7.90
CA GLU A 13 -0.64 1.68 8.24
C GLU A 13 -1.21 1.09 9.54
N ARG A 14 -1.21 -0.24 9.69
CA ARG A 14 -1.67 -0.88 10.94
C ARG A 14 -0.88 -0.41 12.17
N ARG A 15 0.44 -0.25 12.02
CA ARG A 15 1.30 0.28 13.10
C ARG A 15 1.01 1.74 13.41
N MET A 16 0.73 2.56 12.40
CA MET A 16 0.37 3.96 12.56
C MET A 16 -1.00 4.12 13.25
N VAL A 17 -1.96 3.26 12.91
CA VAL A 17 -3.27 3.21 13.60
C VAL A 17 -3.09 2.82 15.07
N ALA A 18 -2.29 1.79 15.35
CA ALA A 18 -1.99 1.39 16.72
C ALA A 18 -1.25 2.50 17.50
N LEU A 19 -0.30 3.19 16.86
CA LEU A 19 0.39 4.34 17.45
C LEU A 19 -0.58 5.51 17.72
N GLY A 20 -1.57 5.71 16.85
CA GLY A 20 -2.61 6.74 17.03
C GLY A 20 -3.42 6.59 18.33
N ALA A 21 -3.40 5.42 18.96
CA ALA A 21 -4.03 5.21 20.27
C ALA A 21 -3.19 5.73 21.44
N THR A 22 -1.87 5.88 21.27
CA THR A 22 -0.94 6.26 22.35
C THR A 22 -0.19 7.58 22.08
N ALA A 23 -0.12 8.03 20.83
CA ALA A 23 0.54 9.25 20.41
C ALA A 23 -0.22 9.92 19.26
N ALA A 24 -0.08 11.24 19.13
CA ALA A 24 -0.69 11.98 18.04
C ALA A 24 -0.05 11.57 16.69
N VAL A 25 -0.86 10.99 15.80
CA VAL A 25 -0.49 10.73 14.42
C VAL A 25 -1.28 11.66 13.53
N ALA A 26 -0.59 12.42 12.66
CA ALA A 26 -1.26 13.34 11.75
C ALA A 26 -2.24 12.57 10.84
N PRO A 27 -3.53 12.95 10.77
CA PRO A 27 -4.52 12.25 9.95
C PRO A 27 -4.12 12.16 8.47
N LEU A 28 -3.42 13.19 7.98
CA LEU A 28 -2.88 13.23 6.61
C LEU A 28 -1.93 12.06 6.31
N LEU A 29 -1.14 11.61 7.29
CA LEU A 29 -0.23 10.48 7.10
C LEU A 29 -0.99 9.16 6.96
N LEU A 30 -2.09 8.98 7.70
CA LEU A 30 -2.97 7.81 7.56
C LEU A 30 -3.66 7.80 6.19
N THR A 31 -4.15 8.95 5.73
CA THR A 31 -4.70 9.08 4.37
C THR A 31 -3.64 8.80 3.31
N TYR A 32 -2.43 9.33 3.48
CA TYR A 32 -1.33 9.15 2.53
C TYR A 32 -0.91 7.68 2.39
N ILE A 33 -0.63 6.98 3.51
CA ILE A 33 -0.22 5.58 3.46
C ILE A 33 -1.32 4.70 2.84
N ASN A 34 -2.58 5.08 3.09
CA ASN A 34 -3.73 4.40 2.51
C ASN A 34 -3.75 4.53 0.98
N ARG A 35 -3.66 5.76 0.45
CA ARG A 35 -3.62 6.01 -0.99
C ARG A 35 -2.37 5.43 -1.66
N LEU A 36 -1.22 5.49 -0.99
CA LEU A 36 0.03 4.92 -1.49
C LEU A 36 -0.10 3.42 -1.76
N SER A 37 -0.76 2.68 -0.86
CA SER A 37 -0.95 1.24 -1.05
C SER A 37 -1.80 0.93 -2.30
N ASP A 38 -2.78 1.79 -2.64
CA ASP A 38 -3.63 1.66 -3.82
C ASP A 38 -2.88 2.02 -5.09
N LEU A 39 -2.03 3.05 -5.03
CA LEU A 39 -1.10 3.37 -6.11
C LEU A 39 -0.16 2.19 -6.39
N LEU A 40 0.42 1.58 -5.34
CA LEU A 40 1.30 0.41 -5.49
C LEU A 40 0.56 -0.79 -6.10
N PHE A 41 -0.73 -0.94 -5.82
CA PHE A 41 -1.56 -1.94 -6.48
C PHE A 41 -1.65 -1.67 -7.99
N VAL A 42 -2.08 -0.47 -8.38
CA VAL A 42 -2.21 -0.07 -9.80
C VAL A 42 -0.87 -0.18 -10.54
N LEU A 43 0.23 0.23 -9.90
CA LEU A 43 1.58 0.12 -10.46
C LEU A 43 2.01 -1.34 -10.62
N ALA A 44 1.66 -2.22 -9.68
CA ALA A 44 1.94 -3.64 -9.80
C ALA A 44 1.24 -4.23 -11.02
N ARG A 45 -0.06 -3.92 -11.22
CA ARG A 45 -0.81 -4.34 -12.42
C ARG A 45 -0.16 -3.84 -13.70
N ARG A 46 0.22 -2.56 -13.73
CA ARG A 46 0.85 -1.93 -14.89
C ARG A 46 2.23 -2.54 -15.20
N ALA A 47 3.00 -2.88 -14.18
CA ALA A 47 4.29 -3.55 -14.34
C ALA A 47 4.10 -4.96 -14.91
N SER A 48 3.18 -5.76 -14.35
CA SER A 48 2.87 -7.10 -14.89
C SER A 48 2.46 -7.05 -16.36
N ARG A 49 1.62 -6.07 -16.75
CA ARG A 49 1.22 -5.86 -18.16
C ARG A 49 2.40 -5.49 -19.06
N ARG A 50 3.36 -4.72 -18.57
CA ARG A 50 4.57 -4.36 -19.34
C ARG A 50 5.51 -5.55 -19.53
N ASP A 51 5.60 -6.41 -18.53
CA ASP A 51 6.46 -7.59 -18.54
C ASP A 51 5.78 -8.81 -19.23
N GLY A 52 4.59 -8.61 -19.82
CA GLY A 52 3.84 -9.67 -20.50
C GLY A 52 3.30 -10.76 -19.57
N CYS A 53 3.32 -10.52 -18.26
CA CYS A 53 2.81 -11.44 -17.26
C CYS A 53 1.29 -11.34 -17.19
N GLU A 54 0.61 -12.47 -17.36
CA GLU A 54 -0.84 -12.55 -17.14
C GLU A 54 -1.17 -12.26 -15.68
N GLU A 55 -2.13 -11.38 -15.51
CA GLU A 55 -2.64 -10.99 -14.21
C GLU A 55 -3.76 -11.94 -13.85
N ILE A 56 -3.62 -12.70 -12.76
CA ILE A 56 -4.66 -13.63 -12.29
C ILE A 56 -5.83 -12.77 -11.78
N PRO A 57 -6.97 -12.71 -12.50
CA PRO A 57 -8.16 -12.07 -11.95
C PRO A 57 -8.68 -12.94 -10.80
N TRP A 58 -9.08 -12.29 -9.71
CA TRP A 58 -9.79 -12.94 -8.61
C TRP A 58 -11.27 -13.07 -8.94
#